data_AF-A0A819VKZ4-F1
#
_entry.id   AF-A0A819VKZ4-F1
#
_cell.length_a   1.000
_cell.length_b   1.000
_cell.length_c   1.000
_cell.angle_alpha   90.00
_cell.angle_beta   90.00
_cell.angle_gamma   90.00
#
_symmetry.space_group_name_H-M   'P 1'
#
loop_
_entity.id
_entity.type
_entity.pdbx_description
1 polymer ?
#
loop_
_entity_poly.entity_id
_entity_poly.type
_entity_poly.pdbx_seq_one_letter_code
_entity_poly.pdbx_strand_id
1 'polypeptide(L)'
;MPQIMLMKAEYLVLLSFLLTTVVITNAFYIKKQFYPSVVYLTKSSTSLAVLYIQAFVFVILFGKLIQRIFLGQLRAIETEHLYDRA
;
A
#
# COMPACT_ATOMS: atom_id res chain seq x y z
N MET A 1 9.48 -11.14 -18.32
CA MET A 1 8.33 -10.24 -18.14
C MET A 1 7.80 -10.14 -16.69
N PRO A 2 7.66 -11.21 -15.87
CA PRO A 2 7.12 -11.09 -14.49
C PRO A 2 7.99 -10.26 -13.53
N GLN A 3 9.32 -10.36 -13.63
CA GLN A 3 10.28 -9.63 -12.79
C GLN A 3 10.12 -8.10 -12.88
N ILE A 4 9.83 -7.58 -14.08
CA ILE A 4 9.66 -6.13 -14.32
C ILE A 4 8.37 -5.61 -13.67
N MET A 5 7.31 -6.41 -13.67
CA MET A 5 6.03 -6.03 -13.08
C MET A 5 6.10 -6.01 -11.54
N LEU A 6 6.86 -6.94 -10.93
CA LEU A 6 7.12 -6.97 -9.49
C LEU A 6 7.95 -5.76 -9.03
N MET A 7 9.03 -5.43 -9.74
CA MET A 7 9.88 -4.27 -9.43
C MET A 7 9.09 -2.95 -9.50
N LYS A 8 8.19 -2.81 -10.47
CA LYS A 8 7.27 -1.66 -10.56
C LYS A 8 6.31 -1.59 -9.38
N ALA A 9 5.74 -2.71 -8.95
CA ALA A 9 4.82 -2.75 -7.82
C ALA A 9 5.52 -2.40 -6.50
N GLU A 10 6.74 -2.89 -6.27
CA GLU A 10 7.55 -2.54 -5.10
C GLU A 10 7.83 -1.03 -5.04
N TYR A 11 8.21 -0.43 -6.18
CA TYR A 11 8.44 1.00 -6.26
C TYR A 11 7.17 1.81 -5.97
N LEU A 12 6.01 1.39 -6.48
CA LEU A 12 4.73 2.05 -6.21
C LEU A 12 4.33 1.99 -4.74
N VAL A 13 4.59 0.86 -4.06
CA VAL A 13 4.36 0.72 -2.61
C VAL A 13 5.27 1.67 -1.85
N LEU A 14 6.57 1.70 -2.14
CA LEU A 14 7.51 2.62 -1.48
C LEU A 14 7.08 4.08 -1.67
N LEU A 15 6.69 4.46 -2.88
CA LEU A 15 6.22 5.79 -3.19
C LEU A 15 4.92 6.14 -2.43
N SER A 16 3.97 5.20 -2.30
CA SER A 16 2.72 5.43 -1.56
C SER A 16 2.98 5.67 -0.08
N PHE A 17 3.91 4.90 0.51
CA PHE A 17 4.32 5.09 1.90
C PHE A 17 4.98 6.45 2.12
N LEU A 18 5.93 6.84 1.26
CA LEU A 18 6.57 8.16 1.34
C LEU A 18 5.54 9.30 1.24
N LEU A 19 4.63 9.20 0.27
CA LEU A 19 3.58 10.21 0.08
C LEU A 19 2.66 10.30 1.31
N THR A 20 2.29 9.16 1.90
CA THR A 20 1.47 9.13 3.11
C THR A 20 2.20 9.77 4.29
N THR A 21 3.49 9.47 4.49
CA THR A 21 4.30 10.09 5.54
C THR A 21 4.34 11.61 5.38
N VAL A 22 4.59 12.12 4.16
CA VAL A 22 4.62 13.56 3.88
C VAL A 22 3.27 14.21 4.21
N VAL A 23 2.16 13.62 3.80
CA VAL A 23 0.81 14.16 4.07
C VAL A 23 0.51 14.21 5.56
N ILE A 24 0.83 13.14 6.29
CA ILE A 24 0.65 13.09 7.74
C ILE A 24 1.53 14.14 8.43
N THR A 25 2.83 14.17 8.13
CA THR A 25 3.76 15.15 8.71
C THR A 25 3.33 16.59 8.42
N ASN A 26 2.88 16.88 7.20
CA ASN A 26 2.37 18.21 6.84
C ASN A 26 1.11 18.60 7.65
N ALA A 27 0.16 17.67 7.82
CA ALA A 27 -1.03 17.91 8.64
C ALA A 27 -0.66 18.20 10.11
N PHE A 28 0.27 17.43 10.68
CA PHE A 28 0.79 17.65 12.03
C PHE A 28 1.57 18.96 12.15
N TYR A 29 2.32 19.37 11.12
CA TYR A 29 3.04 20.64 11.11
C TYR A 29 2.09 21.85 11.14
N ILE A 30 1.01 21.79 10.35
CA ILE A 30 0.01 22.88 10.25
C ILE A 30 -0.81 23.00 11.54
N LYS A 31 -1.27 21.87 12.09
CA LYS A 31 -2.23 21.87 13.20
C LYS A 31 -1.58 21.74 14.57
N LYS A 32 -0.33 21.29 14.67
CA LYS A 32 0.50 21.14 15.90
C LYS A 32 -0.12 20.33 17.05
N GLN A 33 -1.34 19.84 16.89
CA GLN A 33 -2.12 19.07 17.86
C GLN A 33 -2.70 17.83 17.19
N PHE A 34 -2.73 16.71 17.91
CA PHE A 34 -3.15 15.41 17.38
C PHE A 34 -4.59 15.43 16.83
N TYR A 35 -5.55 15.88 17.65
CA TYR A 35 -6.97 15.82 17.29
C TYR A 35 -7.32 16.69 16.06
N PRO A 36 -6.92 17.98 15.96
CA PRO A 36 -7.19 18.79 14.77
C PRO A 36 -6.45 18.30 13.51
N SER A 37 -5.30 17.63 13.66
CA SER A 37 -4.56 17.05 12.52
C SER A 37 -5.33 15.89 11.91
N VAL A 38 -5.84 14.96 12.72
CA VAL A 38 -6.64 13.81 12.25
C VAL A 38 -7.95 14.28 11.61
N VAL A 39 -8.60 15.29 12.20
CA VAL A 39 -9.79 15.91 11.60
C VAL A 39 -9.45 16.58 10.26
N TYR A 40 -8.32 17.26 10.16
CA TYR A 40 -7.88 17.88 8.91
C TYR A 40 -7.58 16.83 7.82
N LEU A 41 -6.92 15.73 8.17
CA LEU A 41 -6.64 14.62 7.26
C LEU A 41 -7.92 13.99 6.70
N THR A 42 -8.99 13.93 7.51
CA THR A 42 -10.27 13.34 7.09
C THR A 42 -11.20 14.32 6.38
N LYS A 43 -11.00 15.63 6.56
CA LYS A 43 -11.80 16.69 5.89
C LYS A 43 -11.19 17.17 4.57
N SER A 44 -9.87 17.04 4.39
CA SER A 44 -9.17 17.45 3.17
C SER A 44 -9.33 16.39 2.08
N SER A 45 -9.90 16.78 0.93
CA SER A 45 -10.09 15.88 -0.22
C SER A 45 -8.78 15.23 -0.70
N THR A 46 -7.70 16.01 -0.78
CA THR A 46 -6.38 15.52 -1.20
C THR A 46 -5.75 14.59 -0.16
N SER A 47 -5.81 14.95 1.13
CA SER A 47 -5.21 14.11 2.19
C SER A 47 -5.98 12.79 2.34
N LEU A 48 -7.30 12.85 2.25
CA LEU A 48 -8.17 11.69 2.30
C LEU A 48 -7.95 10.76 1.09
N ALA A 49 -7.75 11.30 -0.11
CA ALA A 49 -7.42 10.50 -1.29
C ALA A 49 -6.12 9.70 -1.11
N VAL A 50 -5.06 10.33 -0.57
CA VAL A 50 -3.80 9.64 -0.28
C VAL A 50 -4.00 8.53 0.76
N LEU A 51 -4.81 8.78 1.80
CA LEU A 51 -5.15 7.77 2.80
C LEU A 51 -5.93 6.59 2.21
N TYR A 52 -6.85 6.83 1.26
CA TYR A 52 -7.57 5.75 0.57
C TYR A 52 -6.64 4.89 -0.30
N ILE A 53 -5.73 5.52 -1.05
CA ILE A 53 -4.73 4.78 -1.84
C ILE A 53 -3.88 3.92 -0.92
N GLN A 54 -3.41 4.48 0.21
CA GLN A 54 -2.63 3.73 1.18
C GLN A 54 -3.41 2.58 1.81
N ALA A 55 -4.70 2.77 2.13
CA ALA A 55 -5.56 1.71 2.64
C ALA A 55 -5.72 0.56 1.62
N PHE A 56 -5.88 0.89 0.34
CA PHE A 56 -5.96 -0.10 -0.74
C PHE A 56 -4.65 -0.92 -0.87
N VAL A 57 -3.49 -0.27 -0.78
CA VAL A 57 -2.19 -0.94 -0.74
C VAL A 57 -2.11 -1.92 0.43
N PHE A 58 -2.56 -1.52 1.63
CA PHE A 58 -2.61 -2.41 2.78
C PHE A 58 -3.51 -3.63 2.56
N VAL A 59 -4.68 -3.48 1.93
CA VAL A 59 -5.56 -4.61 1.60
C VAL A 59 -4.84 -5.63 0.72
N ILE A 60 -4.12 -5.18 -0.31
CA ILE A 60 -3.34 -6.07 -1.19
C ILE A 60 -2.22 -6.77 -0.41
N LEU A 61 -1.46 -6.03 0.41
CA LEU A 61 -0.38 -6.60 1.22
C LEU A 61 -0.90 -7.60 2.25
N PHE A 62 -2.04 -7.32 2.87
CA PHE A 62 -2.68 -8.20 3.84
C PHE A 62 -3.24 -9.46 3.16
N GLY A 63 -3.81 -9.33 1.96
CA GLY A 63 -4.19 -10.47 1.13
C GLY A 63 -3.00 -11.38 0.82
N LYS A 64 -1.86 -10.81 0.43
CA LYS A 64 -0.61 -11.56 0.24
C LYS A 64 -0.09 -12.20 1.53
N LEU A 65 -0.23 -11.51 2.67
CA LEU A 65 0.18 -12.02 3.98
C LEU A 65 -0.66 -13.22 4.38
N ILE A 66 -1.99 -13.12 4.27
CA ILE A 66 -2.93 -14.22 4.52
C ILE A 66 -2.60 -15.39 3.60
N GLN A 67 -2.43 -15.16 2.30
CA GLN A 67 -2.03 -16.21 1.36
C GLN A 67 -0.75 -16.90 1.84
N ARG A 68 0.27 -16.13 2.24
CA ARG A 68 1.54 -16.69 2.73
C ARG A 68 1.43 -17.48 4.03
N ILE A 69 0.55 -17.05 4.95
CA ILE A 69 0.33 -17.71 6.24
C ILE A 69 -0.48 -19.01 6.05
N PHE A 70 -1.55 -18.97 5.27
CA PHE A 70 -2.49 -20.09 5.12
C PHE A 70 -2.07 -21.10 4.04
N LEU A 71 -1.52 -20.65 2.90
CA LEU A 71 -1.08 -21.52 1.80
C LEU A 71 0.41 -21.91 1.91
N GLY A 72 1.17 -21.27 2.80
CA GLY A 72 2.63 -21.42 2.86
C GLY A 72 3.35 -20.71 1.70
N GLN A 73 4.65 -20.98 1.50
CA GLN A 73 5.29 -20.65 0.22
C GLN A 73 4.56 -21.46 -0.85
N LEU A 74 3.81 -20.79 -1.74
CA LEU A 74 3.32 -21.43 -2.97
C LEU A 74 4.51 -22.21 -3.53
N ARG A 75 4.42 -23.54 -3.55
CA ARG A 75 5.51 -24.38 -4.04
C ARG A 75 5.81 -23.84 -5.43
N ALA A 76 7.05 -23.40 -5.67
CA ALA A 76 7.47 -22.68 -6.89
C ALA A 76 7.07 -23.38 -8.21
N ILE A 77 6.68 -24.64 -8.12
CA ILE A 77 6.18 -25.53 -9.17
C ILE A 77 4.78 -25.12 -9.69
N GLU A 78 3.91 -24.45 -8.91
CA GLU A 78 2.56 -24.03 -9.38
C GLU A 78 2.54 -22.64 -10.05
N THR A 79 3.47 -21.75 -9.69
CA THR A 79 3.56 -20.41 -10.32
C THR A 79 3.95 -20.46 -11.79
N GLU A 80 4.69 -21.49 -12.20
CA GLU A 80 5.11 -21.68 -13.59
C GLU A 80 3.93 -22.15 -14.47
N HIS A 81 3.09 -23.04 -13.94
CA HIS A 81 1.91 -23.54 -14.66
C HIS A 81 0.76 -22.52 -14.79
N LEU A 82 0.65 -21.58 -13.86
CA LEU A 82 -0.35 -20.49 -13.92
C LEU A 82 0.06 -19.35 -14.87
N TYR A 83 1.35 -19.18 -15.15
CA TYR A 83 1.83 -18.20 -16.13
C TYR A 83 1.73 -18.72 -17.57
N ASP A 84 1.79 -20.04 -17.77
CA ASP A 84 1.64 -20.67 -19.09
C ASP A 84 0.18 -20.75 -19.58
N ARG A 85 -0.81 -20.54 -18.70
CA ARG A 85 -2.24 -20.66 -19.03
C ARG A 85 -3.05 -19.36 -18.92
N ALA A 86 -2.45 -18.24 -18.55
CA ALA A 86 -3.07 -16.92 -18.46
C ALA A 86 -2.53 -15.99 -19.55
#